data_AF-A0A1H0BPG6-F1
#
_entry.id   AF-A0A1H0BPG6-F1
#
_cell.length_a   1.000
_cell.length_b   1.000
_cell.length_c   1.000
_cell.angle_alpha   90.00
_cell.angle_beta   90.00
_cell.angle_gamma   90.00
#
_symmetry.space_group_name_H-M   'P 1'
#
loop_
_entity.id
_entity.type
_entity.pdbx_description
1 polymer ?
#
loop_
_entity_poly.entity_id
_entity_poly.type
_entity_poly.pdbx_seq_one_letter_code
_entity_poly.pdbx_strand_id
1 'polypeptide(L)' 'MTLAAAKTILVRDRMDWHKPHLSWMPARVYRLVRLRG' A
#
# COMPACT_ATOMS: atom_id res chain seq x y z
N MET A 1 4.52 13.89 17.30
CA MET A 1 4.10 13.57 15.92
C MET A 1 3.38 14.78 15.35
N THR A 2 3.90 15.37 14.27
CA THR A 2 3.30 16.56 13.66
C THR A 2 2.31 16.15 12.57
N LEU A 3 1.34 17.01 12.24
CA LEU A 3 0.35 16.75 11.18
C LEU A 3 1.02 16.43 9.83
N ALA A 4 2.14 17.09 9.55
CA ALA A 4 2.96 16.83 8.37
C ALA A 4 3.55 15.41 8.37
N ALA A 5 4.03 14.93 9.52
CA ALA A 5 4.53 13.56 9.67
C ALA A 5 3.41 12.53 9.55
N ALA A 6 2.21 12.81 10.06
CA ALA A 6 1.05 11.92 9.89
C ALA A 6 0.64 11.79 8.41
N LYS A 7 0.70 12.89 7.65
CA LYS A 7 0.44 12.89 6.20
C LYS A 7 1.48 12.07 5.45
N THR A 8 2.77 12.24 5.74
CA THR A 8 3.82 11.46 5.06
C THR A 8 3.70 9.98 5.39
N ILE A 9 3.38 9.62 6.63
CA ILE A 9 3.12 8.22 7.02
C ILE A 9 1.93 7.67 6.25
N LEU A 10 0.78 8.35 6.24
CA LEU A 10 -0.43 7.89 5.52
C LEU A 10 -0.20 7.74 4.01
N VAL A 11 0.52 8.69 3.39
CA VAL A 11 0.86 8.62 1.96
C VAL A 11 1.80 7.45 1.69
N ARG A 12 2.80 7.22 2.56
CA ARG A 12 3.75 6.11 2.41
C ARG A 12 3.05 4.76 2.61
N ASP A 13 2.19 4.64 3.61
CA ASP A 13 1.45 3.41 3.92
C ASP A 13 0.42 3.09 2.81
N ARG A 14 -0.28 4.10 2.27
CA ARG A 14 -1.18 3.90 1.11
C ARG A 14 -0.44 3.60 -0.19
N MET A 15 0.75 4.15 -0.38
CA MET A 15 1.59 3.87 -1.55
C MET A 15 2.37 2.56 -1.40
N ASP A 16 2.39 1.97 -0.21
CA ASP A 16 2.94 0.63 0.00
C ASP A 16 1.97 -0.41 -0.55
N TRP A 17 1.96 -0.57 -1.87
CA TRP A 17 1.29 -1.68 -2.58
C TRP A 17 1.85 -3.06 -2.21
N HIS A 18 2.69 -3.14 -1.18
CA HIS A 18 3.23 -4.39 -0.65
C HIS A 18 2.20 -5.14 0.23
N LYS A 19 1.22 -4.44 0.81
CA LYS A 19 0.17 -5.05 1.63
C LYS A 19 -1.16 -5.12 0.84
N PRO A 20 -1.98 -6.17 1.04
CA PRO A 20 -3.31 -6.22 0.45
C PRO A 20 -4.19 -5.14 1.09
N HIS A 21 -4.42 -4.04 0.38
CA HIS A 21 -5.32 -2.96 0.83
C HIS A 21 -6.79 -3.30 0.61
N LEU A 22 -7.06 -4.22 -0.31
CA LEU A 22 -8.39 -4.71 -0.64
C LEU A 22 -8.55 -6.09 -0.01
N SER A 23 -9.33 -6.18 1.07
CA SER A 23 -9.59 -7.44 1.79
C SER A 23 -10.26 -8.50 0.92
N TRP A 24 -10.98 -8.07 -0.12
CA TRP A 24 -11.62 -8.94 -1.10
C TRP A 24 -10.69 -9.37 -2.24
N MET A 25 -9.55 -8.71 -2.42
CA MET A 25 -8.63 -9.02 -3.51
C MET A 25 -7.58 -10.04 -3.04
N PRO A 26 -7.45 -11.20 -3.72
CA PRO A 26 -6.49 -12.21 -3.31
C PRO A 26 -5.06 -11.65 -3.32
N ALA A 27 -4.27 -11.95 -2.28
CA ALA A 27 -2.88 -11.52 -2.17
C ALA A 27 -2.01 -11.90 -3.39
N ARG A 28 -2.40 -12.95 -4.13
CA ARG A 28 -1.77 -13.38 -5.38
C ARG A 28 -1.85 -12.30 -6.47
N VAL A 29 -2.97 -11.57 -6.55
CA VAL A 29 -3.18 -10.49 -7.53
C VAL A 29 -2.25 -9.31 -7.22
N TYR A 30 -2.09 -8.95 -5.95
CA TYR A 30 -1.13 -7.94 -5.50
C TYR A 30 0.31 -8.29 -5.93
N ARG A 31 0.70 -9.55 -5.80
CA ARG A 31 2.03 -10.04 -6.19
C ARG A 31 2.23 -10.02 -7.71
N LEU A 32 1.18 -10.30 -8.49
CA LEU A 32 1.22 -10.23 -9.96
C LEU A 32 1.34 -8.80 -10.48
N VAL A 33 0.65 -7.83 -9.87
CA VAL A 33 0.78 -6.40 -10.22
C VAL A 33 2.20 -5.91 -9.92
N ARG A 34 2.78 -6.33 -8.80
CA ARG A 34 4.17 -5.99 -8.42
C ARG A 34 5.23 -6.52 -9.39
N LEU A 35 5.05 -7.73 -9.92
CA LEU A 35 6.03 -8.35 -10.82
C LEU A 35 6.00 -7.77 -12.24
N ARG A 36 5.03 -6.90 -12.55
CA ARG A 36 4.76 -6.42 -13.90
C ARG A 36 5.05 -4.93 -14.10
N GLY A 37 5.54 -4.22 -13.07
CA GLY A 37 6.00 -2.83 -13.13
C GLY A 37 7.48 -2.74 -12.83
#